data_AF-A0A1H1STP6-F1
#
_entry.id   AF-A0A1H1STP6-F1
#
_cell.length_a   1.000
_cell.length_b   1.000
_cell.length_c   1.000
_cell.angle_alpha   90.00
_cell.angle_beta   90.00
_cell.angle_gamma   90.00
#
_symmetry.space_group_name_H-M   'P 1'
#
loop_
_entity.id
_entity.type
_entity.pdbx_description
1 polymer ?
#
loop_
_entity_poly.entity_id
_entity_poly.type
_entity_poly.pdbx_seq_one_letter_code
_entity_poly.pdbx_strand_id
1 'polypeptide(L)'
;MEQNIILSKKSKTANGTVQLTGSKSECNRALVIEALSNGKVKVENISDAADTVTLMEVLSQKSKVKSQNTDSGLDTQDLRLVNIGPAGTAMRFLTAYFTLQDDEVILTGSERMKQRPIGVLVDALRQLGAHIEYVEKEGFPPIKLKGSFEQLTSKISIKGNISSQYITALLLIAARLPLGLELHIEGDLTSRPYVQMTLAMLEQAKIQHTWEGNVITISHQEFATTILPVEPDWSAASYWYSIAALADEAELFLPGLTQYSLQGDSVITEIMANFGITSQFKDGGVHLLKEAKPLSRKIFDLKECPDLAQTIIVVCAALGHEATFTGLETLKIKETDRVKALQNELAKIGVKLIEKGLLYKLDCSEKFIPERIFINTYEDHRMAMAFAPLALLIPQVEIEDAKVVEKSYPAFWSDLEKIGFEVEQKA
;
A
#
# COMPACT_ATOMS: atom_id res chain seq x y z
N MET A 1 -3.12 23.62 -7.58
CA MET A 1 -4.32 24.01 -6.80
C MET A 1 -4.93 22.72 -6.30
N GLU A 2 -4.78 22.47 -5.01
CA GLU A 2 -5.48 21.40 -4.29
C GLU A 2 -6.98 21.66 -4.44
N GLN A 3 -7.73 20.67 -4.94
CA GLN A 3 -9.17 20.80 -5.14
C GLN A 3 -9.86 19.96 -4.07
N ASN A 4 -10.43 20.63 -3.07
CA ASN A 4 -11.29 19.96 -2.10
C ASN A 4 -12.58 19.51 -2.79
N ILE A 5 -13.17 18.46 -2.26
CA ILE A 5 -14.50 17.99 -2.68
C ILE A 5 -15.44 17.92 -1.49
N ILE A 6 -16.73 18.13 -1.75
CA ILE A 6 -17.80 17.89 -0.79
C ILE A 6 -18.55 16.64 -1.23
N LEU A 7 -18.57 15.65 -0.35
CA LEU A 7 -19.30 14.40 -0.52
C LEU A 7 -20.62 14.49 0.25
N SER A 8 -21.70 14.08 -0.42
CA SER A 8 -22.98 13.84 0.23
C SER A 8 -23.66 12.63 -0.39
N LYS A 9 -24.58 12.00 0.35
CA LYS A 9 -25.38 10.90 -0.19
C LYS A 9 -26.75 10.88 0.47
N LYS A 10 -27.78 11.22 -0.32
CA LYS A 10 -29.17 11.32 0.16
C LYS A 10 -29.79 9.98 0.51
N SER A 11 -29.52 8.94 -0.30
CA SER A 11 -29.99 7.58 -0.05
C SER A 11 -29.02 6.82 0.83
N LYS A 12 -29.50 6.15 1.88
CA LYS A 12 -28.68 5.27 2.73
C LYS A 12 -28.48 3.87 2.15
N THR A 13 -28.77 3.67 0.87
CA THR A 13 -28.56 2.40 0.16
C THR A 13 -27.31 2.43 -0.70
N ALA A 14 -26.62 1.29 -0.81
CA ALA A 14 -25.43 1.11 -1.63
C ALA A 14 -25.57 -0.13 -2.52
N ASN A 15 -26.00 0.07 -3.77
CA ASN A 15 -26.24 -1.00 -4.73
C ASN A 15 -25.49 -0.73 -6.02
N GLY A 16 -24.85 -1.77 -6.59
CA GLY A 16 -24.20 -1.67 -7.89
C GLY A 16 -22.96 -2.54 -8.03
N THR A 17 -22.31 -2.43 -9.19
CA THR A 17 -21.06 -3.11 -9.49
C THR A 17 -19.93 -2.11 -9.51
N VAL A 18 -18.82 -2.43 -8.84
CA VAL A 18 -17.62 -1.60 -8.85
C VAL A 18 -16.44 -2.40 -9.35
N GLN A 19 -15.85 -1.94 -10.45
CA GLN A 19 -14.64 -2.51 -11.01
C GLN A 19 -13.42 -1.92 -10.30
N LEU A 20 -12.77 -2.71 -9.46
CA LEU A 20 -11.49 -2.33 -8.86
C LEU A 20 -10.35 -2.48 -9.86
N THR A 21 -9.33 -1.64 -9.71
CA THR A 21 -8.10 -1.73 -10.49
C THR A 21 -7.14 -2.74 -9.86
N GLY A 22 -6.07 -3.09 -10.59
CA GLY A 22 -5.08 -4.06 -10.12
C GLY A 22 -4.43 -3.64 -8.81
N SER A 23 -4.05 -4.62 -7.99
CA SER A 23 -3.37 -4.41 -6.72
C SER A 23 -2.06 -3.68 -6.93
N LYS A 24 -1.93 -2.49 -6.33
CA LYS A 24 -0.68 -1.70 -6.39
C LYS A 24 0.51 -2.50 -5.84
N SER A 25 0.26 -3.30 -4.80
CA SER A 25 1.30 -4.11 -4.15
C SER A 25 1.80 -5.23 -5.05
N GLU A 26 0.90 -5.92 -5.75
CA GLU A 26 1.29 -6.95 -6.72
C GLU A 26 1.90 -6.32 -7.97
N CYS A 27 1.26 -5.32 -8.58
CA CYS A 27 1.78 -4.66 -9.78
C CYS A 27 3.23 -4.21 -9.62
N ASN A 28 3.57 -3.55 -8.52
CA ASN A 28 4.93 -3.09 -8.30
C ASN A 28 5.96 -4.23 -8.20
N ARG A 29 5.57 -5.39 -7.66
CA ARG A 29 6.42 -6.60 -7.64
C ARG A 29 6.52 -7.20 -9.04
N ALA A 30 5.39 -7.35 -9.71
CA ALA A 30 5.30 -7.91 -11.06
C ALA A 30 6.14 -7.13 -12.06
N LEU A 31 6.10 -5.79 -12.02
CA LEU A 31 6.90 -4.92 -12.89
C LEU A 31 8.41 -5.08 -12.67
N VAL A 32 8.86 -5.21 -11.42
CA VAL A 32 10.28 -5.46 -11.12
C VAL A 32 10.70 -6.84 -11.59
N ILE A 33 9.86 -7.86 -11.38
CA ILE A 33 10.09 -9.22 -11.89
C ILE A 33 10.18 -9.22 -13.42
N GLU A 34 9.24 -8.58 -14.10
CA GLU A 34 9.24 -8.40 -15.56
C GLU A 34 10.53 -7.72 -16.03
N ALA A 35 10.92 -6.61 -15.39
CA ALA A 35 12.13 -5.87 -15.74
C ALA A 35 13.41 -6.72 -15.61
N LEU A 36 13.51 -7.52 -14.55
CA LEU A 36 14.63 -8.43 -14.27
C LEU A 36 14.60 -9.71 -15.14
N SER A 37 13.44 -10.07 -15.69
CA SER A 37 13.26 -11.27 -16.51
C SER A 37 13.78 -11.14 -17.95
N ASN A 38 14.20 -9.94 -18.36
CA ASN A 38 14.58 -9.62 -19.74
C ASN A 38 13.49 -9.97 -20.77
N GLY A 39 12.22 -9.70 -20.43
CA GLY A 39 11.07 -9.88 -21.31
C GLY A 39 10.48 -11.30 -21.35
N LYS A 40 10.97 -12.21 -20.50
CA LYS A 40 10.41 -13.56 -20.38
C LYS A 40 9.11 -13.58 -19.57
N VAL A 41 9.03 -12.79 -18.52
CA VAL A 41 7.81 -12.62 -17.72
C VAL A 41 7.04 -11.42 -18.25
N LYS A 42 5.72 -11.55 -18.46
CA LYS A 42 4.82 -10.45 -18.84
C LYS A 42 3.76 -10.23 -17.77
N VAL A 43 3.45 -8.97 -17.47
CA VAL A 43 2.41 -8.62 -16.49
C VAL A 43 1.06 -8.38 -17.16
N GLU A 44 -0.02 -8.90 -16.56
CA GLU A 44 -1.41 -8.61 -16.95
C GLU A 44 -2.16 -7.86 -15.83
N ASN A 45 -3.23 -7.14 -16.20
CA ASN A 45 -4.08 -6.36 -15.28
C ASN A 45 -3.34 -5.28 -14.48
N ILE A 46 -2.53 -4.47 -15.16
CA ILE A 46 -1.73 -3.44 -14.51
C ILE A 46 -2.62 -2.35 -13.88
N SER A 47 -2.31 -2.00 -12.64
CA SER A 47 -2.90 -0.90 -11.88
C SER A 47 -2.60 0.45 -12.53
N ASP A 48 -3.60 1.32 -12.55
CA ASP A 48 -3.51 2.72 -12.97
C ASP A 48 -3.05 3.67 -11.85
N ALA A 49 -2.77 3.15 -10.66
CA ALA A 49 -2.22 3.90 -9.54
C ALA A 49 -0.95 4.68 -9.93
N ALA A 50 -0.86 5.95 -9.53
CA ALA A 50 0.27 6.81 -9.87
C ALA A 50 1.63 6.19 -9.48
N ASP A 51 1.71 5.54 -8.31
CA ASP A 51 2.92 4.81 -7.86
C ASP A 51 3.35 3.72 -8.88
N THR A 52 2.38 2.98 -9.44
CA THR A 52 2.60 1.90 -10.42
C THR A 52 3.04 2.47 -11.77
N VAL A 53 2.37 3.53 -12.22
CA VAL A 53 2.69 4.22 -13.48
C VAL A 53 4.11 4.79 -13.43
N THR A 54 4.46 5.49 -12.35
CA THR A 54 5.82 6.02 -12.14
C THR A 54 6.86 4.89 -12.17
N LEU A 55 6.60 3.76 -11.49
CA LEU A 55 7.53 2.62 -11.51
C LEU A 55 7.70 2.03 -12.93
N MET A 56 6.59 1.87 -13.67
CA MET A 56 6.62 1.37 -15.04
C MET A 56 7.41 2.30 -15.97
N GLU A 57 7.23 3.61 -15.87
CA GLU A 57 7.97 4.61 -16.64
C GLU A 57 9.47 4.51 -16.37
N VAL A 58 9.88 4.41 -15.10
CA VAL A 58 11.29 4.25 -14.73
C VAL A 58 11.90 2.96 -15.29
N LEU A 59 11.18 1.83 -15.19
CA LEU A 59 11.67 0.51 -15.62
C LEU A 59 11.67 0.34 -17.16
N SER A 60 10.75 0.99 -17.87
CA SER A 60 10.67 0.95 -19.33
C SER A 60 11.74 1.81 -20.01
N GLN A 61 12.22 2.86 -19.35
CA GLN A 61 13.34 3.70 -19.80
C GLN A 61 14.67 2.97 -19.59
N LYS A 62 14.91 1.90 -20.38
CA LYS A 62 16.11 1.08 -20.27
C LYS A 62 17.41 1.75 -20.74
N SER A 63 17.41 2.92 -21.38
CA SER A 63 18.68 3.52 -21.85
C SER A 63 18.67 5.01 -22.22
N LYS A 64 17.57 5.77 -22.08
CA LYS A 64 17.57 7.19 -22.49
C LYS A 64 16.57 8.01 -21.69
N VAL A 65 17.05 8.74 -20.68
CA VAL A 65 16.45 10.03 -20.33
C VAL A 65 17.56 11.04 -20.11
N LYS A 66 17.53 12.06 -20.98
CA LYS A 66 18.32 13.29 -20.87
C LYS A 66 18.23 13.81 -19.44
N SER A 67 19.33 14.33 -18.91
CA SER A 67 19.36 15.31 -17.81
C SER A 67 18.09 16.16 -17.83
N GLN A 68 17.07 15.74 -17.08
CA GLN A 68 15.94 16.60 -16.81
C GLN A 68 16.40 17.42 -15.62
N ASN A 69 16.86 18.63 -15.92
CA ASN A 69 16.80 19.73 -14.98
C ASN A 69 15.34 19.80 -14.52
N THR A 70 15.08 19.18 -13.38
CA THR A 70 13.81 19.18 -12.66
C THR A 70 14.09 19.83 -11.32
N ASP A 71 13.10 20.54 -10.79
CA ASP A 71 13.05 21.36 -9.57
C ASP A 71 13.59 20.72 -8.26
N SER A 72 14.26 19.58 -8.33
CA SER A 72 14.90 18.85 -7.23
C SER A 72 16.09 19.56 -6.59
N GLY A 73 16.68 20.58 -7.23
CA GLY A 73 17.83 21.34 -6.70
C GLY A 73 19.13 20.54 -6.55
N LEU A 74 19.20 19.32 -7.07
CA LEU A 74 20.37 18.44 -7.00
C LEU A 74 21.31 18.70 -8.18
N ASP A 75 22.60 18.91 -7.90
CA ASP A 75 23.66 18.92 -8.92
C ASP A 75 23.95 17.47 -9.33
N THR A 76 23.56 17.08 -10.54
CA THR A 76 23.59 15.68 -10.99
C THR A 76 24.88 15.30 -11.69
N GLN A 77 25.78 16.24 -12.05
CA GLN A 77 27.05 15.96 -12.75
C GLN A 77 26.94 14.87 -13.85
N ASP A 78 25.97 15.01 -14.77
CA ASP A 78 25.64 14.06 -15.86
C ASP A 78 25.07 12.69 -15.45
N LEU A 79 24.80 12.45 -14.16
CA LEU A 79 24.16 11.23 -13.66
C LEU A 79 22.66 11.19 -13.96
N ARG A 80 22.15 9.97 -14.17
CA ARG A 80 20.70 9.75 -14.33
C ARG A 80 20.00 10.04 -13.00
N LEU A 81 19.19 11.09 -12.97
CA LEU A 81 18.29 11.39 -11.86
C LEU A 81 16.95 10.68 -12.06
N VAL A 82 16.54 9.90 -11.07
CA VAL A 82 15.25 9.22 -11.03
C VAL A 82 14.45 9.78 -9.85
N ASN A 83 13.40 10.55 -10.15
CA ASN A 83 12.48 11.08 -9.16
C ASN A 83 11.20 10.25 -9.14
N ILE A 84 10.94 9.59 -8.02
CA ILE A 84 9.77 8.72 -7.83
C ILE A 84 8.63 9.40 -7.06
N GLY A 85 8.75 10.70 -6.76
CA GLY A 85 7.74 11.44 -6.00
C GLY A 85 7.45 10.83 -4.62
N PRO A 86 6.18 10.57 -4.25
CA PRO A 86 5.80 9.99 -2.96
C PRO A 86 5.71 8.44 -2.96
N ALA A 87 6.16 7.77 -4.02
CA ALA A 87 5.99 6.33 -4.24
C ALA A 87 6.90 5.47 -3.37
N GLY A 88 6.44 5.15 -2.14
CA GLY A 88 7.25 4.46 -1.14
C GLY A 88 7.81 3.13 -1.62
N THR A 89 6.98 2.31 -2.26
CA THR A 89 7.34 1.00 -2.79
C THR A 89 8.38 1.12 -3.92
N ALA A 90 8.16 2.05 -4.85
CA ALA A 90 9.10 2.31 -5.95
C ALA A 90 10.49 2.67 -5.42
N MET A 91 10.59 3.57 -4.43
CA MET A 91 11.87 3.92 -3.80
C MET A 91 12.65 2.68 -3.32
N ARG A 92 12.00 1.77 -2.58
CA ARG A 92 12.68 0.60 -2.00
C ARG A 92 13.03 -0.42 -3.08
N PHE A 93 12.12 -0.69 -4.00
CA PHE A 93 12.34 -1.71 -5.03
C PHE A 93 13.38 -1.24 -6.05
N LEU A 94 13.32 0.02 -6.47
CA LEU A 94 14.31 0.60 -7.37
C LEU A 94 15.69 0.72 -6.73
N THR A 95 15.77 0.94 -5.41
CA THR A 95 17.05 0.90 -4.68
C THR A 95 17.74 -0.46 -4.88
N ALA A 96 17.03 -1.58 -4.75
CA ALA A 96 17.61 -2.91 -4.99
C ALA A 96 17.79 -3.22 -6.48
N TYR A 97 16.85 -2.80 -7.33
CA TYR A 97 16.93 -3.04 -8.78
C TYR A 97 18.14 -2.36 -9.43
N PHE A 98 18.38 -1.08 -9.11
CA PHE A 98 19.46 -0.30 -9.72
C PHE A 98 20.85 -0.79 -9.30
N THR A 99 21.00 -1.49 -8.17
CA THR A 99 22.29 -2.11 -7.84
C THR A 99 22.68 -3.18 -8.85
N LEU A 100 21.71 -3.82 -9.52
CA LEU A 100 21.99 -4.84 -10.54
C LEU A 100 22.16 -4.27 -11.96
N GLN A 101 22.07 -2.94 -12.12
CA GLN A 101 22.27 -2.29 -13.40
C GLN A 101 23.70 -1.72 -13.49
N ASP A 102 24.19 -1.51 -14.70
CA ASP A 102 25.52 -0.94 -14.93
C ASP A 102 25.55 0.59 -14.77
N ASP A 103 24.40 1.25 -14.84
CA ASP A 103 24.26 2.70 -14.79
C ASP A 103 24.48 3.28 -13.37
N GLU A 104 25.06 4.48 -13.30
CA GLU A 104 25.12 5.28 -12.07
C GLU A 104 23.88 6.19 -11.98
N VAL A 105 23.13 6.08 -10.88
CA VAL A 105 21.80 6.69 -10.72
C VAL A 105 21.70 7.43 -9.39
N ILE A 106 21.10 8.63 -9.40
CA ILE A 106 20.60 9.28 -8.19
C ILE A 106 19.10 9.00 -8.08
N LEU A 107 18.69 8.28 -7.05
CA LEU A 107 17.30 7.99 -6.75
C LEU A 107 16.79 8.96 -5.67
N THR A 108 15.81 9.78 -6.03
CA THR A 108 15.21 10.80 -5.16
C THR A 108 13.68 10.71 -5.17
N GLY A 109 13.02 11.55 -4.37
CA GLY A 109 11.57 11.65 -4.32
C GLY A 109 11.12 13.02 -3.79
N SER A 110 9.84 13.09 -3.44
CA SER A 110 9.25 14.24 -2.72
C SER A 110 10.00 14.56 -1.42
N GLU A 111 9.82 15.78 -0.89
CA GLU A 111 10.38 16.17 0.41
C GLU A 111 9.97 15.22 1.55
N ARG A 112 8.72 14.76 1.54
CA ARG A 112 8.27 13.73 2.48
C ARG A 112 9.01 12.40 2.28
N MET A 113 9.31 12.00 1.05
CA MET A 113 10.08 10.79 0.77
C MET A 113 11.50 10.85 1.34
N LYS A 114 12.15 12.02 1.26
CA LYS A 114 13.48 12.28 1.85
C LYS A 114 13.51 12.20 3.38
N GLN A 115 12.34 12.11 4.03
CA GLN A 115 12.21 11.92 5.47
C GLN A 115 11.83 10.48 5.85
N ARG A 116 11.62 9.59 4.86
CA ARG A 116 11.25 8.20 5.12
C ARG A 116 12.49 7.31 5.17
N PRO A 117 12.64 6.46 6.21
CA PRO A 117 13.84 5.67 6.40
C PRO A 117 14.08 4.68 5.26
N ILE A 118 15.35 4.50 4.91
CA ILE A 118 15.84 3.49 3.97
C ILE A 118 17.15 2.81 4.41
N GLY A 119 17.79 3.32 5.49
CA GLY A 119 19.03 2.82 6.08
C GLY A 119 19.16 1.30 6.10
N VAL A 120 18.19 0.62 6.70
CA VAL A 120 18.20 -0.84 6.86
C VAL A 120 18.36 -1.59 5.52
N LEU A 121 17.71 -1.10 4.46
CA LEU A 121 17.85 -1.70 3.12
C LEU A 121 19.21 -1.38 2.51
N VAL A 122 19.67 -0.14 2.63
CA VAL A 122 20.99 0.28 2.11
C VAL A 122 22.11 -0.49 2.79
N ASP A 123 22.05 -0.69 4.10
CA ASP A 123 23.03 -1.46 4.85
C ASP A 123 23.07 -2.93 4.39
N ALA A 124 21.89 -3.54 4.19
CA ALA A 124 21.79 -4.91 3.68
C ALA A 124 22.37 -5.03 2.25
N LEU A 125 22.07 -4.08 1.36
CA LEU A 125 22.60 -4.06 0.01
C LEU A 125 24.13 -3.80 -0.01
N ARG A 126 24.63 -2.89 0.84
CA ARG A 126 26.08 -2.66 1.01
C ARG A 126 26.79 -3.91 1.51
N GLN A 127 26.21 -4.65 2.47
CA GLN A 127 26.72 -5.94 2.92
C GLN A 127 26.76 -6.96 1.78
N LEU A 128 25.74 -6.99 0.91
CA LEU A 128 25.74 -7.83 -0.29
C LEU A 128 26.81 -7.43 -1.31
N GLY A 129 27.32 -6.20 -1.28
CA GLY A 129 28.35 -5.70 -2.20
C GLY A 129 27.94 -4.47 -3.03
N ALA A 130 26.77 -3.88 -2.78
CA ALA A 130 26.34 -2.69 -3.50
C ALA A 130 27.08 -1.41 -3.07
N HIS A 131 27.37 -0.56 -4.06
CA HIS A 131 27.95 0.76 -3.84
C HIS A 131 26.84 1.82 -3.80
N ILE A 132 26.44 2.19 -2.58
CA ILE A 132 25.38 3.17 -2.34
C ILE A 132 25.92 4.28 -1.46
N GLU A 133 25.69 5.55 -1.82
CA GLU A 133 26.06 6.76 -1.08
C GLU A 133 24.80 7.58 -0.76
N TYR A 134 24.75 8.21 0.42
CA TYR A 134 23.71 9.18 0.72
C TYR A 134 24.11 10.54 0.18
N VAL A 135 23.21 11.21 -0.53
CA VAL A 135 23.51 12.50 -1.16
C VAL A 135 23.29 13.66 -0.18
N GLU A 136 22.25 13.57 0.64
CA GLU A 136 21.89 14.60 1.60
C GLU A 136 22.07 14.11 3.05
N LYS A 137 21.17 13.24 3.53
CA LYS A 137 21.11 12.80 4.93
C LYS A 137 21.30 11.29 5.07
N GLU A 138 22.23 10.87 5.93
CA GLU A 138 22.46 9.44 6.24
C GLU A 138 21.16 8.74 6.66
N GLY A 139 20.89 7.57 6.06
CA GLY A 139 19.72 6.74 6.37
C GLY A 139 18.45 7.10 5.60
N PHE A 140 18.47 8.15 4.77
CA PHE A 140 17.30 8.67 4.04
C PHE A 140 17.64 9.00 2.57
N PRO A 141 16.67 8.92 1.63
CA PRO A 141 16.86 9.44 0.28
C PRO A 141 17.16 10.96 0.29
N PRO A 142 17.82 11.51 -0.75
CA PRO A 142 18.26 10.85 -1.98
C PRO A 142 19.48 9.95 -1.78
N ILE A 143 19.55 8.87 -2.58
CA ILE A 143 20.68 7.95 -2.60
C ILE A 143 21.29 7.90 -4.00
N LYS A 144 22.62 7.80 -4.05
CA LYS A 144 23.40 7.61 -5.26
C LYS A 144 23.83 6.14 -5.32
N LEU A 145 23.43 5.45 -6.38
CA LEU A 145 23.77 4.05 -6.65
C LEU A 145 24.80 4.01 -7.77
N LYS A 146 25.92 3.32 -7.53
CA LYS A 146 26.92 3.03 -8.55
C LYS A 146 26.70 1.60 -9.04
N GLY A 147 26.71 1.42 -10.37
CA GLY A 147 26.67 0.09 -10.98
C GLY A 147 27.92 -0.73 -10.70
N SER A 148 28.09 -1.84 -11.43
CA SER A 148 29.18 -2.84 -11.20
C SER A 148 29.08 -3.57 -9.87
N PHE A 149 27.90 -4.10 -9.56
CA PHE A 149 27.68 -4.90 -8.36
C PHE A 149 28.46 -6.22 -8.37
N GLU A 150 29.42 -6.33 -7.47
CA GLU A 150 30.13 -7.58 -7.17
C GLU A 150 29.62 -8.14 -5.85
N GLN A 151 28.96 -9.30 -5.91
CA GLN A 151 28.34 -9.88 -4.72
C GLN A 151 29.40 -10.42 -3.74
N LEU A 152 29.48 -9.83 -2.55
CA LEU A 152 30.45 -10.19 -1.50
C LEU A 152 30.00 -11.37 -0.63
N THR A 153 28.69 -11.56 -0.49
CA THR A 153 28.09 -12.63 0.33
C THR A 153 26.73 -13.02 -0.23
N SER A 154 26.33 -14.28 -0.08
CA SER A 154 24.95 -14.73 -0.30
C SER A 154 24.09 -14.58 0.96
N LYS A 155 24.69 -14.37 2.13
CA LYS A 155 24.00 -14.40 3.43
C LYS A 155 23.92 -13.01 4.06
N ILE A 156 22.71 -12.59 4.40
CA ILE A 156 22.44 -11.34 5.13
C ILE A 156 21.36 -11.52 6.19
N SER A 157 21.38 -10.65 7.21
CA SER A 157 20.37 -10.60 8.28
C SER A 157 19.67 -9.25 8.29
N ILE A 158 18.35 -9.26 8.52
CA ILE A 158 17.53 -8.04 8.56
C ILE A 158 16.47 -8.15 9.65
N LYS A 159 16.22 -7.04 10.35
CA LYS A 159 15.15 -6.96 11.36
C LYS A 159 13.76 -7.07 10.71
N GLY A 160 12.97 -8.05 11.15
CA GLY A 160 11.65 -8.36 10.59
C GLY A 160 10.55 -7.35 10.94
N ASN A 161 10.76 -6.50 11.94
CA ASN A 161 9.71 -5.66 12.54
C ASN A 161 9.71 -4.18 12.09
N ILE A 162 10.53 -3.83 11.09
CA ILE A 162 10.66 -2.43 10.62
C ILE A 162 9.79 -2.18 9.38
N SER A 163 10.03 -2.91 8.29
CA SER A 163 9.26 -2.79 7.05
C SER A 163 9.44 -4.01 6.16
N SER A 164 8.33 -4.66 5.80
CA SER A 164 8.31 -5.78 4.84
C SER A 164 8.80 -5.40 3.44
N GLN A 165 8.81 -4.11 3.10
CA GLN A 165 9.29 -3.61 1.81
C GLN A 165 10.80 -3.80 1.64
N TYR A 166 11.58 -3.76 2.72
CA TYR A 166 13.03 -3.99 2.65
C TYR A 166 13.34 -5.46 2.32
N ILE A 167 12.69 -6.38 3.04
CA ILE A 167 12.75 -7.82 2.76
C ILE A 167 12.30 -8.08 1.31
N THR A 168 11.16 -7.51 0.90
CA THR A 168 10.64 -7.67 -0.46
C THR A 168 11.62 -7.21 -1.52
N ALA A 169 12.25 -6.03 -1.36
CA ALA A 169 13.22 -5.51 -2.31
C ALA A 169 14.40 -6.48 -2.53
N LEU A 170 14.91 -7.09 -1.45
CA LEU A 170 15.98 -8.08 -1.50
C LEU A 170 15.54 -9.38 -2.18
N LEU A 171 14.34 -9.88 -1.85
CA LEU A 171 13.80 -11.11 -2.44
C LEU A 171 13.55 -10.96 -3.95
N LEU A 172 13.06 -9.80 -4.40
CA LEU A 172 12.79 -9.55 -5.82
C LEU A 172 14.04 -9.64 -6.69
N ILE A 173 15.21 -9.25 -6.17
CA ILE A 173 16.47 -9.30 -6.92
C ILE A 173 17.21 -10.64 -6.76
N ALA A 174 16.80 -11.48 -5.80
CA ALA A 174 17.58 -12.61 -5.32
C ALA A 174 17.95 -13.64 -6.41
N ALA A 175 17.03 -13.95 -7.33
CA ALA A 175 17.27 -14.89 -8.41
C ALA A 175 18.34 -14.40 -9.42
N ARG A 176 18.59 -13.08 -9.49
CA ARG A 176 19.59 -12.47 -10.37
C ARG A 176 20.94 -12.28 -9.70
N LEU A 177 21.04 -12.45 -8.39
CA LEU A 177 22.30 -12.39 -7.65
C LEU A 177 23.18 -13.59 -8.05
N PRO A 178 24.47 -13.40 -8.40
CA PRO A 178 25.37 -14.49 -8.82
C PRO A 178 25.49 -15.65 -7.82
N LEU A 179 25.45 -15.35 -6.51
CA LEU A 179 25.53 -16.33 -5.42
C LEU A 179 24.14 -16.65 -4.82
N GLY A 180 23.06 -16.14 -5.40
CA GLY A 180 21.72 -16.18 -4.80
C GLY A 180 21.62 -15.37 -3.50
N LEU A 181 20.63 -15.70 -2.67
CA LEU A 181 20.36 -15.05 -1.39
C LEU A 181 19.90 -16.06 -0.33
N GLU A 182 20.49 -16.00 0.86
CA GLU A 182 20.04 -16.60 2.12
C GLU A 182 19.75 -15.45 3.09
N LEU A 183 18.48 -15.11 3.26
CA LEU A 183 18.01 -13.99 4.08
C LEU A 183 17.54 -14.47 5.46
N HIS A 184 18.20 -14.00 6.51
CA HIS A 184 17.83 -14.26 7.90
C HIS A 184 16.97 -13.13 8.45
N ILE A 185 15.77 -13.45 8.93
CA ILE A 185 14.86 -12.50 9.54
C ILE A 185 15.08 -12.50 11.05
N GLU A 186 15.60 -11.40 11.57
CA GLU A 186 15.83 -11.22 13.01
C GLU A 186 14.52 -10.81 13.71
N GLY A 187 14.19 -11.53 14.77
CA GLY A 187 13.00 -11.28 15.58
C GLY A 187 11.69 -11.62 14.85
N ASP A 188 10.61 -10.92 15.23
CA ASP A 188 9.29 -11.12 14.64
C ASP A 188 9.16 -10.42 13.30
N LEU A 189 8.56 -11.10 12.33
CA LEU A 189 8.20 -10.52 11.04
C LEU A 189 6.86 -9.77 11.16
N THR A 190 6.88 -8.46 10.96
CA THR A 190 5.66 -7.65 10.80
C THR A 190 5.18 -7.71 9.35
N SER A 191 3.87 -7.83 9.17
CA SER A 191 3.24 -7.82 7.84
C SER A 191 3.76 -8.95 6.95
N ARG A 192 3.78 -10.17 7.51
CA ARG A 192 4.15 -11.41 6.83
C ARG A 192 3.47 -11.62 5.47
N PRO A 193 2.19 -11.21 5.24
CA PRO A 193 1.52 -11.46 3.97
C PRO A 193 2.21 -10.77 2.79
N TYR A 194 2.88 -9.63 3.00
CA TYR A 194 3.64 -8.99 1.92
C TYR A 194 4.90 -9.75 1.51
N VAL A 195 5.50 -10.52 2.43
CA VAL A 195 6.62 -11.42 2.11
C VAL A 195 6.10 -12.67 1.42
N GLN A 196 5.00 -13.25 1.92
CA GLN A 196 4.32 -14.38 1.28
C GLN A 196 3.88 -14.06 -0.15
N MET A 197 3.28 -12.88 -0.37
CA MET A 197 2.94 -12.36 -1.70
C MET A 197 4.16 -12.32 -2.62
N THR A 198 5.27 -11.76 -2.16
CA THR A 198 6.51 -11.70 -2.96
C THR A 198 6.98 -13.09 -3.38
N LEU A 199 7.00 -14.03 -2.43
CA LEU A 199 7.44 -15.40 -2.68
C LEU A 199 6.49 -16.16 -3.62
N ALA A 200 5.19 -16.00 -3.44
CA ALA A 200 4.18 -16.59 -4.33
C ALA A 200 4.28 -16.04 -5.76
N MET A 201 4.51 -14.73 -5.91
CA MET A 201 4.71 -14.14 -7.23
C MET A 201 6.02 -14.57 -7.89
N LEU A 202 7.09 -14.75 -7.13
CA LEU A 202 8.33 -15.34 -7.62
C LEU A 202 8.11 -16.79 -8.08
N GLU A 203 7.33 -17.58 -7.33
CA GLU A 203 6.95 -18.94 -7.71
C GLU A 203 6.08 -18.96 -8.98
N GLN A 204 5.13 -18.04 -9.11
CA GLN A 204 4.35 -17.85 -10.36
C GLN A 204 5.28 -17.52 -11.53
N ALA A 205 6.32 -16.71 -11.30
CA ALA A 205 7.41 -16.41 -12.24
C ALA A 205 8.41 -17.56 -12.45
N LYS A 206 8.13 -18.74 -11.87
CA LYS A 206 8.93 -19.98 -11.93
C LYS A 206 10.27 -19.92 -11.20
N ILE A 207 10.46 -18.94 -10.32
CA ILE A 207 11.60 -18.85 -9.41
C ILE A 207 11.33 -19.67 -8.15
N GLN A 208 12.15 -20.69 -7.91
CA GLN A 208 12.05 -21.54 -6.73
C GLN A 208 12.66 -20.87 -5.51
N HIS A 209 12.07 -21.11 -4.35
CA HIS A 209 12.53 -20.59 -3.07
C HIS A 209 12.22 -21.59 -1.94
N THR A 210 12.90 -21.44 -0.81
CA THR A 210 12.53 -22.10 0.45
C THR A 210 12.31 -21.07 1.53
N TRP A 211 11.45 -21.38 2.49
CA TRP A 211 11.27 -20.58 3.70
C TRP A 211 11.12 -21.50 4.91
N GLU A 212 12.18 -21.60 5.69
CA GLU A 212 12.28 -22.48 6.86
C GLU A 212 12.57 -21.65 8.12
N GLY A 213 11.64 -21.64 9.06
CA GLY A 213 11.70 -20.77 10.23
C GLY A 213 11.78 -19.30 9.82
N ASN A 214 12.90 -18.65 10.16
CA ASN A 214 13.19 -17.26 9.84
C ASN A 214 14.17 -17.09 8.68
N VAL A 215 14.46 -18.16 7.91
CA VAL A 215 15.42 -18.12 6.81
C VAL A 215 14.70 -18.33 5.48
N ILE A 216 14.91 -17.40 4.55
CA ILE A 216 14.42 -17.50 3.18
C ILE A 216 15.62 -17.68 2.25
N THR A 217 15.60 -18.71 1.40
CA THR A 217 16.69 -18.98 0.46
C THR A 217 16.18 -18.98 -0.97
N ILE A 218 16.88 -18.25 -1.85
CA ILE A 218 16.62 -18.18 -3.29
C ILE A 218 17.96 -18.29 -4.01
N SER A 219 18.17 -19.38 -4.72
CA SER A 219 19.36 -19.57 -5.55
C SER A 219 19.33 -18.72 -6.81
N HIS A 220 20.51 -18.45 -7.39
CA HIS A 220 20.62 -17.89 -8.73
C HIS A 220 19.86 -18.74 -9.74
N GLN A 221 18.94 -18.11 -10.49
CA GLN A 221 18.03 -18.78 -11.40
C GLN A 221 17.72 -17.90 -12.62
N GLU A 222 17.60 -18.55 -13.78
CA GLU A 222 17.12 -17.90 -14.99
C GLU A 222 15.59 -17.87 -15.00
N PHE A 223 15.02 -16.74 -15.43
CA PHE A 223 13.58 -16.63 -15.63
C PHE A 223 13.11 -17.53 -16.78
N ALA A 224 11.89 -18.04 -16.67
CA ALA A 224 11.17 -18.76 -17.72
C ALA A 224 10.09 -17.87 -18.36
N THR A 225 9.68 -18.18 -19.58
CA THR A 225 8.60 -17.45 -20.25
C THR A 225 7.26 -17.71 -19.56
N THR A 226 6.62 -16.68 -19.01
CA THR A 226 5.33 -16.82 -18.34
C THR A 226 4.57 -15.49 -18.23
N ILE A 227 3.35 -15.56 -17.71
CA ILE A 227 2.47 -14.42 -17.47
C ILE A 227 2.22 -14.33 -15.96
N LEU A 228 2.39 -13.13 -15.40
CA LEU A 228 2.02 -12.81 -14.03
C LEU A 228 0.70 -12.03 -14.03
N PRO A 229 -0.42 -12.66 -13.67
CA PRO A 229 -1.68 -11.96 -13.49
C PRO A 229 -1.64 -11.15 -12.19
N VAL A 230 -2.15 -9.92 -12.22
CA VAL A 230 -2.39 -9.13 -11.01
C VAL A 230 -3.85 -9.21 -10.61
N GLU A 231 -4.09 -9.49 -9.33
CA GLU A 231 -5.42 -9.49 -8.72
C GLU A 231 -5.96 -8.05 -8.54
N PRO A 232 -7.29 -7.83 -8.50
CA PRO A 232 -7.84 -6.54 -8.09
C PRO A 232 -7.49 -6.19 -6.64
N ASP A 233 -7.41 -4.91 -6.31
CA ASP A 233 -6.85 -4.44 -5.03
C ASP A 233 -7.80 -4.66 -3.82
N TRP A 234 -7.46 -5.59 -2.93
CA TRP A 234 -8.24 -5.86 -1.70
C TRP A 234 -8.19 -4.71 -0.68
N SER A 235 -7.13 -3.91 -0.72
CA SER A 235 -6.99 -2.70 0.08
C SER A 235 -8.02 -1.65 -0.36
N ALA A 236 -8.21 -1.48 -1.67
CA ALA A 236 -9.26 -0.64 -2.26
C ALA A 236 -10.66 -1.20 -2.00
N ALA A 237 -10.82 -2.53 -2.04
CA ALA A 237 -12.09 -3.18 -1.71
C ALA A 237 -12.60 -2.80 -0.31
N SER A 238 -11.69 -2.56 0.64
CA SER A 238 -12.06 -2.23 2.02
C SER A 238 -12.98 -1.00 2.14
N TYR A 239 -12.84 -0.01 1.27
CA TYR A 239 -13.69 1.19 1.30
C TYR A 239 -15.13 0.86 0.89
N TRP A 240 -15.32 -0.09 -0.02
CA TRP A 240 -16.64 -0.59 -0.42
C TRP A 240 -17.28 -1.45 0.67
N TYR A 241 -16.48 -2.23 1.39
CA TYR A 241 -16.94 -2.88 2.62
C TYR A 241 -17.37 -1.86 3.69
N SER A 242 -16.64 -0.75 3.85
CA SER A 242 -17.02 0.33 4.76
C SER A 242 -18.35 0.97 4.35
N ILE A 243 -18.52 1.29 3.07
CA ILE A 243 -19.79 1.80 2.52
C ILE A 243 -20.93 0.82 2.79
N ALA A 244 -20.75 -0.46 2.50
CA ALA A 244 -21.75 -1.48 2.79
C ALA A 244 -22.06 -1.57 4.30
N ALA A 245 -21.03 -1.46 5.15
CA ALA A 245 -21.19 -1.51 6.60
C ALA A 245 -21.94 -0.31 7.18
N LEU A 246 -21.83 0.87 6.57
CA LEU A 246 -22.50 2.09 7.03
C LEU A 246 -23.86 2.34 6.38
N ALA A 247 -24.17 1.67 5.28
CA ALA A 247 -25.46 1.73 4.62
C ALA A 247 -26.55 0.99 5.42
N ASP A 248 -27.80 1.43 5.25
CA ASP A 248 -28.98 0.72 5.79
C ASP A 248 -29.21 -0.59 5.00
N GLU A 249 -29.00 -0.54 3.69
CA GLU A 249 -29.06 -1.69 2.78
C GLU A 249 -27.89 -1.64 1.80
N ALA A 250 -27.27 -2.79 1.53
CA ALA A 250 -26.20 -2.87 0.54
C ALA A 250 -26.21 -4.20 -0.22
N GLU A 251 -26.11 -4.09 -1.54
CA GLU A 251 -25.85 -5.17 -2.49
C GLU A 251 -24.80 -4.68 -3.51
N LEU A 252 -23.52 -4.88 -3.18
CA LEU A 252 -22.41 -4.49 -4.04
C LEU A 252 -21.76 -5.71 -4.67
N PHE A 253 -21.39 -5.62 -5.94
CA PHE A 253 -20.57 -6.64 -6.61
C PHE A 253 -19.19 -6.07 -6.95
N LEU A 254 -18.14 -6.78 -6.53
CA LEU A 254 -16.74 -6.44 -6.82
C LEU A 254 -16.15 -7.56 -7.70
N PRO A 255 -16.10 -7.37 -9.03
CA PRO A 255 -15.59 -8.37 -9.96
C PRO A 255 -14.11 -8.66 -9.75
N GLY A 256 -13.68 -9.89 -10.03
CA GLY A 256 -12.28 -10.33 -10.06
C GLY A 256 -11.65 -10.61 -8.69
N LEU A 257 -12.26 -10.18 -7.59
CA LEU A 257 -11.81 -10.56 -6.25
C LEU A 257 -12.12 -12.04 -5.96
N THR A 258 -11.11 -12.78 -5.51
CA THR A 258 -11.18 -14.22 -5.27
C THR A 258 -11.09 -14.57 -3.79
N GLN A 259 -11.70 -15.69 -3.39
CA GLN A 259 -11.64 -16.18 -2.01
C GLN A 259 -10.19 -16.50 -1.57
N TYR A 260 -9.39 -17.03 -2.49
CA TYR A 260 -7.97 -17.29 -2.29
C TYR A 260 -7.18 -16.19 -2.99
N SER A 261 -6.55 -15.32 -2.20
CA SER A 261 -5.82 -14.15 -2.67
C SER A 261 -4.42 -14.13 -2.07
N LEU A 262 -3.45 -13.61 -2.83
CA LEU A 262 -2.10 -13.32 -2.32
C LEU A 262 -2.07 -12.12 -1.36
N GLN A 263 -3.14 -11.32 -1.35
CA GLN A 263 -3.24 -10.10 -0.57
C GLN A 263 -3.77 -10.41 0.83
N GLY A 264 -2.96 -10.13 1.85
CA GLY A 264 -3.36 -10.27 3.26
C GLY A 264 -4.60 -9.45 3.62
N ASP A 265 -4.86 -8.38 2.86
CA ASP A 265 -6.01 -7.50 3.04
C ASP A 265 -7.35 -8.17 2.69
N SER A 266 -7.35 -9.35 2.06
CA SER A 266 -8.55 -10.17 1.83
C SER A 266 -9.25 -10.61 3.13
N VAL A 267 -8.54 -10.56 4.26
CA VAL A 267 -9.09 -10.76 5.62
C VAL A 267 -10.19 -9.74 5.97
N ILE A 268 -10.33 -8.66 5.19
CA ILE A 268 -11.44 -7.71 5.32
C ILE A 268 -12.80 -8.41 5.26
N THR A 269 -12.92 -9.51 4.53
CA THR A 269 -14.13 -10.35 4.46
C THR A 269 -14.55 -10.85 5.84
N GLU A 270 -13.61 -11.42 6.60
CA GLU A 270 -13.82 -11.92 7.96
C GLU A 270 -14.05 -10.79 8.96
N ILE A 271 -13.31 -9.69 8.82
CA ILE A 271 -13.44 -8.53 9.71
C ILE A 271 -14.82 -7.89 9.53
N MET A 272 -15.29 -7.76 8.28
CA MET A 272 -16.53 -7.07 7.95
C MET A 272 -17.78 -7.94 8.15
N ALA A 273 -17.63 -9.26 8.27
CA ALA A 273 -18.66 -10.14 8.81
C ALA A 273 -19.11 -9.70 10.23
N ASN A 274 -18.19 -9.15 11.04
CA ASN A 274 -18.53 -8.60 12.36
C ASN A 274 -19.42 -7.35 12.28
N PHE A 275 -19.44 -6.66 11.12
CA PHE A 275 -20.23 -5.46 10.87
C PHE A 275 -21.47 -5.76 10.00
N GLY A 276 -21.84 -7.04 9.92
CA GLY A 276 -23.04 -7.50 9.22
C GLY A 276 -22.86 -7.62 7.71
N ILE A 277 -21.63 -7.72 7.20
CA ILE A 277 -21.38 -7.90 5.76
C ILE A 277 -21.09 -9.35 5.46
N THR A 278 -21.97 -9.98 4.69
CA THR A 278 -21.75 -11.31 4.14
C THR A 278 -21.07 -11.19 2.78
N SER A 279 -19.92 -11.84 2.62
CA SER A 279 -19.18 -11.94 1.36
C SER A 279 -19.51 -13.26 0.65
N GLN A 280 -20.14 -13.20 -0.52
CA GLN A 280 -20.43 -14.38 -1.35
C GLN A 280 -19.58 -14.37 -2.61
N PHE A 281 -18.68 -15.36 -2.75
CA PHE A 281 -17.86 -15.52 -3.95
C PHE A 281 -18.62 -16.31 -5.02
N LYS A 282 -19.05 -15.61 -6.08
CA LYS A 282 -19.77 -16.17 -7.23
C LYS A 282 -19.61 -15.24 -8.43
N ASP A 283 -20.00 -15.70 -9.61
CA ASP A 283 -20.04 -14.89 -10.85
C ASP A 283 -18.70 -14.20 -11.20
N GLY A 284 -17.57 -14.79 -10.76
CA GLY A 284 -16.23 -14.26 -11.00
C GLY A 284 -15.83 -13.08 -10.10
N GLY A 285 -16.48 -12.88 -8.96
CA GLY A 285 -16.11 -11.85 -7.99
C GLY A 285 -16.71 -12.11 -6.60
N VAL A 286 -16.85 -11.04 -5.81
CA VAL A 286 -17.49 -11.09 -4.48
C VAL A 286 -18.71 -10.18 -4.44
N HIS A 287 -19.84 -10.74 -4.00
CA HIS A 287 -21.03 -9.99 -3.64
C HIS A 287 -21.00 -9.66 -2.15
N LEU A 288 -21.19 -8.38 -1.82
CA LEU A 288 -21.32 -7.87 -0.47
C LEU A 288 -22.79 -7.66 -0.17
N LEU A 289 -23.29 -8.38 0.84
CA LEU A 289 -24.68 -8.29 1.27
C LEU A 289 -24.73 -7.81 2.72
N LYS A 290 -25.50 -6.75 2.96
CA LYS A 290 -25.79 -6.27 4.32
C LYS A 290 -26.83 -7.17 4.98
N GLU A 291 -26.49 -7.72 6.13
CA GLU A 291 -27.36 -8.50 6.98
C GLU A 291 -27.42 -7.86 8.37
N ALA A 292 -28.63 -7.81 8.95
CA ALA A 292 -28.81 -7.36 10.32
C ALA A 292 -28.19 -8.37 11.29
N LYS A 293 -27.02 -8.03 11.86
CA LYS A 293 -26.31 -8.85 12.85
C LYS A 293 -25.82 -7.97 14.01
N PRO A 294 -25.83 -8.50 15.26
CA PRO A 294 -25.26 -7.79 16.38
C PRO A 294 -23.73 -7.70 16.24
N LEU A 295 -23.17 -6.52 16.51
CA LEU A 295 -21.73 -6.31 16.57
C LEU A 295 -21.16 -7.05 17.79
N SER A 296 -20.15 -7.90 17.61
CA SER A 296 -19.67 -8.80 18.67
C SER A 296 -18.19 -8.64 19.02
N ARG A 297 -17.31 -8.67 18.02
CA ARG A 297 -15.86 -8.57 18.18
C ARG A 297 -15.44 -7.14 18.51
N LYS A 298 -14.67 -6.97 19.58
CA LYS A 298 -14.13 -5.68 20.05
C LYS A 298 -12.61 -5.59 20.05
N ILE A 299 -11.91 -6.65 19.62
CA ILE A 299 -10.45 -6.68 19.59
C ILE A 299 -10.00 -7.05 18.18
N PHE A 300 -9.21 -6.18 17.55
CA PHE A 300 -8.71 -6.36 16.19
C PHE A 300 -7.18 -6.25 16.20
N ASP A 301 -6.51 -7.32 15.77
CA ASP A 301 -5.08 -7.27 15.48
C ASP A 301 -4.89 -7.01 13.99
N LEU A 302 -4.18 -5.93 13.68
CA LEU A 302 -4.00 -5.43 12.32
C LEU A 302 -2.55 -5.53 11.84
N LYS A 303 -1.69 -6.25 12.59
CA LYS A 303 -0.27 -6.43 12.27
C LYS A 303 -0.04 -7.01 10.85
N GLU A 304 -0.92 -7.90 10.43
CA GLU A 304 -0.82 -8.63 9.16
C GLU A 304 -1.54 -7.92 8.01
N CYS A 305 -2.46 -6.99 8.30
CA CYS A 305 -3.22 -6.19 7.32
C CYS A 305 -3.23 -4.69 7.71
N PRO A 306 -2.06 -4.06 7.91
CA PRO A 306 -1.97 -2.72 8.48
C PRO A 306 -2.63 -1.65 7.59
N ASP A 307 -2.70 -1.92 6.28
CA ASP A 307 -3.27 -1.03 5.29
C ASP A 307 -4.81 -0.96 5.35
N LEU A 308 -5.46 -1.87 6.10
CA LEU A 308 -6.90 -1.83 6.42
C LEU A 308 -7.23 -0.98 7.66
N ALA A 309 -6.23 -0.54 8.42
CA ALA A 309 -6.43 0.01 9.76
C ALA A 309 -7.33 1.25 9.77
N GLN A 310 -7.06 2.23 8.90
CA GLN A 310 -7.91 3.43 8.83
C GLN A 310 -9.36 3.09 8.51
N THR A 311 -9.59 2.21 7.54
CA THR A 311 -10.93 1.78 7.15
C THR A 311 -11.70 1.16 8.32
N ILE A 312 -11.09 0.20 9.02
CA ILE A 312 -11.75 -0.53 10.12
C ILE A 312 -11.99 0.40 11.31
N ILE A 313 -11.02 1.24 11.67
CA ILE A 313 -11.14 2.17 12.80
C ILE A 313 -12.24 3.20 12.52
N VAL A 314 -12.31 3.74 11.31
CA VAL A 314 -13.35 4.71 10.93
C VAL A 314 -14.73 4.05 10.92
N VAL A 315 -14.87 2.80 10.45
CA VAL A 315 -16.15 2.06 10.54
C VAL A 315 -16.57 1.88 12.00
N CYS A 316 -15.67 1.49 12.89
CA CYS A 316 -15.97 1.36 14.32
C CYS A 316 -16.44 2.69 14.91
N ALA A 317 -15.75 3.79 14.60
CA ALA A 317 -16.10 5.13 15.07
C ALA A 317 -17.47 5.57 14.54
N ALA A 318 -17.71 5.39 13.25
CA ALA A 318 -18.96 5.72 12.57
C ALA A 318 -20.16 4.95 13.13
N LEU A 319 -19.97 3.69 13.53
CA LEU A 319 -21.01 2.86 14.16
C LEU A 319 -21.13 3.08 15.68
N GLY A 320 -20.22 3.84 16.30
CA GLY A 320 -20.16 3.97 17.77
C GLY A 320 -19.74 2.68 18.48
N HIS A 321 -19.03 1.81 17.78
CA HIS A 321 -18.56 0.52 18.28
C HIS A 321 -17.21 0.68 18.97
N GLU A 322 -17.21 0.67 20.31
CA GLU A 322 -15.97 0.68 21.07
C GLU A 322 -15.14 -0.60 20.80
N ALA A 323 -13.87 -0.40 20.46
CA ALA A 323 -12.95 -1.47 20.10
C ALA A 323 -11.52 -1.18 20.58
N THR A 324 -10.70 -2.23 20.65
CA THR A 324 -9.26 -2.17 20.93
C THR A 324 -8.51 -2.72 19.73
N PHE A 325 -7.45 -2.03 19.33
CA PHE A 325 -6.61 -2.37 18.19
C PHE A 325 -5.17 -2.65 18.63
N THR A 326 -4.51 -3.58 17.96
CA THR A 326 -3.07 -3.87 18.06
C THR A 326 -2.45 -3.92 16.67
N GLY A 327 -1.11 -3.91 16.58
CA GLY A 327 -0.42 -4.04 15.30
C GLY A 327 -0.36 -2.75 14.48
N LEU A 328 -0.53 -1.59 15.11
CA LEU A 328 -0.56 -0.28 14.44
C LEU A 328 0.81 0.42 14.39
N GLU A 329 1.88 -0.22 14.86
CA GLU A 329 3.17 0.41 15.10
C GLU A 329 3.79 0.94 13.80
N THR A 330 3.64 0.18 12.71
CA THR A 330 4.18 0.55 11.40
C THR A 330 3.49 1.78 10.78
N LEU A 331 2.32 2.16 11.26
CA LEU A 331 1.50 3.24 10.71
C LEU A 331 2.11 4.63 10.90
N LYS A 332 2.97 4.81 11.91
CA LYS A 332 3.61 6.09 12.24
C LYS A 332 4.66 6.55 11.22
N ILE A 333 5.22 5.60 10.45
CA ILE A 333 6.30 5.84 9.49
C ILE A 333 5.85 5.68 8.02
N LYS A 334 4.54 5.73 7.78
CA LYS A 334 3.92 5.63 6.45
C LYS A 334 3.92 7.02 5.77
N GLU A 335 3.00 7.24 4.84
CA GLU A 335 2.76 8.52 4.17
C GLU A 335 2.71 9.69 5.15
N THR A 336 1.89 9.54 6.18
CA THR A 336 1.81 10.41 7.36
C THR A 336 1.94 9.58 8.64
N ASP A 337 1.93 10.23 9.81
CA ASP A 337 1.62 9.53 11.05
C ASP A 337 0.12 9.24 11.08
N ARG A 338 -0.26 8.08 10.53
CA ARG A 338 -1.67 7.69 10.36
C ARG A 338 -2.41 7.54 11.67
N VAL A 339 -1.72 7.17 12.76
CA VAL A 339 -2.33 7.10 14.09
C VAL A 339 -2.70 8.50 14.55
N LYS A 340 -1.77 9.45 14.42
CA LYS A 340 -2.03 10.84 14.79
C LYS A 340 -3.10 11.49 13.91
N ALA A 341 -3.08 11.20 12.60
CA ALA A 341 -4.11 11.65 11.67
C ALA A 341 -5.50 11.10 12.07
N LEU A 342 -5.64 9.80 12.32
CA LEU A 342 -6.88 9.21 12.82
C LEU A 342 -7.35 9.87 14.12
N GLN A 343 -6.46 10.10 15.08
CA GLN A 343 -6.80 10.78 16.34
C GLN A 343 -7.41 12.16 16.11
N ASN A 344 -6.79 12.95 15.23
CA ASN A 344 -7.24 14.31 14.94
C ASN A 344 -8.59 14.31 14.20
N GLU A 345 -8.74 13.46 13.19
CA GLU A 345 -9.93 13.44 12.34
C GLU A 345 -11.14 12.80 13.03
N LEU A 346 -10.95 11.76 13.84
CA LEU A 346 -12.02 11.15 14.64
C LEU A 346 -12.52 12.06 15.77
N ALA A 347 -11.64 12.89 16.34
CA ALA A 347 -12.04 13.85 17.38
C ALA A 347 -13.12 14.84 16.89
N LYS A 348 -13.18 15.10 15.59
CA LYS A 348 -14.18 15.98 14.95
C LYS A 348 -15.61 15.42 15.00
N ILE A 349 -15.76 14.12 15.25
CA ILE A 349 -17.07 13.45 15.51
C ILE A 349 -17.22 12.99 16.98
N GLY A 350 -16.38 13.51 17.89
CA GLY A 350 -16.42 13.17 19.31
C GLY A 350 -15.85 11.80 19.67
N VAL A 351 -15.10 11.16 18.76
CA VAL A 351 -14.50 9.84 19.00
C VAL A 351 -13.01 9.98 19.30
N LYS A 352 -12.51 9.26 20.31
CA LYS A 352 -11.09 9.33 20.74
C LYS A 352 -10.39 7.99 20.46
N LEU A 353 -9.28 8.02 19.73
CA LEU A 353 -8.37 6.89 19.57
C LEU A 353 -7.20 7.00 20.57
N ILE A 354 -7.31 6.33 21.70
CA ILE A 354 -6.40 6.46 22.84
C ILE A 354 -5.27 5.43 22.71
N GLU A 355 -4.05 5.91 22.50
CA GLU A 355 -2.84 5.09 22.49
C GLU A 355 -2.33 4.83 23.92
N LYS A 356 -2.11 3.55 24.26
CA LYS A 356 -1.51 3.10 25.53
C LYS A 356 -0.51 1.97 25.27
N GLY A 357 0.75 2.32 25.01
CA GLY A 357 1.76 1.35 24.59
C GLY A 357 1.42 0.79 23.21
N LEU A 358 1.27 -0.53 23.08
CA LEU A 358 0.90 -1.21 21.84
C LEU A 358 -0.62 -1.42 21.69
N LEU A 359 -1.41 -0.92 22.64
CA LEU A 359 -2.87 -1.02 22.63
C LEU A 359 -3.47 0.34 22.25
N TYR A 360 -4.44 0.32 21.34
CA TYR A 360 -5.16 1.50 20.89
C TYR A 360 -6.65 1.32 21.16
N LYS A 361 -7.20 2.07 22.12
CA LYS A 361 -8.62 1.99 22.49
C LYS A 361 -9.43 3.07 21.79
N LEU A 362 -10.49 2.68 21.11
CA LEU A 362 -11.48 3.58 20.55
C LEU A 362 -12.59 3.84 21.57
N ASP A 363 -12.73 5.09 21.98
CA ASP A 363 -13.77 5.59 22.88
C ASP A 363 -14.78 6.41 22.07
N CYS A 364 -16.01 5.90 22.02
CA CYS A 364 -17.12 6.48 21.27
C CYS A 364 -18.18 7.12 22.18
N SER A 365 -17.90 7.31 23.47
CA SER A 365 -18.88 7.78 24.47
C SER A 365 -19.43 9.19 24.19
N GLU A 366 -18.62 10.05 23.58
CA GLU A 366 -18.97 11.43 23.20
C GLU A 366 -19.32 11.57 21.71
N LYS A 367 -19.52 10.44 21.01
CA LYS A 367 -19.79 10.45 19.56
C LYS A 367 -21.03 11.26 19.23
N PHE A 368 -20.91 12.11 18.21
CA PHE A 368 -22.03 12.82 17.60
C PHE A 368 -21.91 12.82 16.07
N ILE A 369 -22.99 13.18 15.38
CA ILE A 369 -23.03 13.31 13.92
C ILE A 369 -23.21 14.80 13.61
N PRO A 370 -22.18 15.50 13.11
CA PRO A 370 -22.32 16.89 12.70
C PRO A 370 -23.12 17.01 11.39
N GLU A 371 -23.63 18.22 11.10
CA GLU A 371 -24.18 18.57 9.78
C GLU A 371 -23.09 18.60 8.69
N ARG A 372 -21.89 19.03 9.06
CA ARG A 372 -20.73 19.10 8.18
C ARG A 372 -19.45 18.74 8.92
N ILE A 373 -18.56 18.03 8.23
CA ILE A 373 -17.19 17.76 8.69
C ILE A 373 -16.20 18.11 7.58
N PHE A 374 -15.03 18.60 7.96
CA PHE A 374 -13.88 18.77 7.07
C PHE A 374 -12.79 17.78 7.49
N ILE A 375 -12.29 16.99 6.55
CA ILE A 375 -11.28 15.96 6.74
C ILE A 375 -9.98 16.39 6.08
N ASN A 376 -8.92 16.53 6.88
CA ASN A 376 -7.58 16.72 6.33
C ASN A 376 -7.03 15.37 5.87
N THR A 377 -6.38 15.32 4.72
CA THR A 377 -5.88 14.06 4.13
C THR A 377 -4.43 13.80 4.47
N TYR A 378 -3.68 14.84 4.85
CA TYR A 378 -2.26 14.73 5.20
C TYR A 378 -1.42 14.07 4.08
N GLU A 379 -1.78 14.35 2.82
CA GLU A 379 -1.19 13.72 1.62
C GLU A 379 -1.31 12.17 1.60
N ASP A 380 -2.24 11.59 2.38
CA ASP A 380 -2.47 10.16 2.47
C ASP A 380 -3.82 9.74 1.87
N HIS A 381 -3.75 9.07 0.71
CA HIS A 381 -4.88 8.48 0.00
C HIS A 381 -5.82 7.66 0.89
N ARG A 382 -5.27 6.94 1.88
CA ARG A 382 -6.07 6.11 2.78
C ARG A 382 -6.88 6.93 3.78
N MET A 383 -6.40 8.12 4.17
CA MET A 383 -7.18 9.03 5.02
C MET A 383 -8.40 9.55 4.25
N ALA A 384 -8.22 9.98 3.01
CA ALA A 384 -9.34 10.43 2.16
C ALA A 384 -10.39 9.32 1.98
N MET A 385 -9.95 8.14 1.53
CA MET A 385 -10.87 7.05 1.20
C MET A 385 -11.50 6.37 2.42
N ALA A 386 -10.82 6.33 3.57
CA ALA A 386 -11.40 5.76 4.80
C ALA A 386 -12.51 6.62 5.39
N PHE A 387 -12.44 7.95 5.24
CA PHE A 387 -13.43 8.88 5.76
C PHE A 387 -14.55 9.22 4.77
N ALA A 388 -14.35 9.03 3.47
CA ALA A 388 -15.39 9.25 2.45
C ALA A 388 -16.74 8.52 2.73
N PRO A 389 -16.76 7.26 3.23
CA PRO A 389 -18.00 6.55 3.57
C PRO A 389 -18.84 7.23 4.65
N LEU A 390 -18.28 8.16 5.44
CA LEU A 390 -19.05 8.93 6.42
C LEU A 390 -20.15 9.77 5.78
N ALA A 391 -20.10 10.06 4.47
CA ALA A 391 -21.15 10.79 3.77
C ALA A 391 -22.51 10.05 3.71
N LEU A 392 -22.55 8.76 4.11
CA LEU A 392 -23.80 8.03 4.39
C LEU A 392 -24.49 8.47 5.70
N LEU A 393 -23.73 9.05 6.63
CA LEU A 393 -24.18 9.42 7.97
C LEU A 393 -24.17 10.94 8.19
N ILE A 394 -23.17 11.63 7.64
CA ILE A 394 -22.95 13.06 7.77
C ILE A 394 -23.39 13.74 6.47
N PRO A 395 -24.30 14.73 6.51
CA PRO A 395 -24.84 15.37 5.31
C PRO A 395 -23.78 15.97 4.37
N GLN A 396 -22.71 16.55 4.93
CA GLN A 396 -21.62 17.15 4.14
C GLN A 396 -20.25 16.72 4.68
N VAL A 397 -19.54 15.88 3.91
CA VAL A 397 -18.15 15.48 4.22
C VAL A 397 -17.24 16.18 3.23
N GLU A 398 -16.53 17.22 3.66
CA GLU A 398 -15.50 17.85 2.84
C GLU A 398 -14.16 17.12 3.02
N ILE A 399 -13.54 16.70 1.92
CA ILE A 399 -12.23 16.05 1.88
C ILE A 399 -11.22 17.03 1.29
N GLU A 400 -10.11 17.26 2.00
CA GLU A 400 -8.95 18.03 1.54
C GLU A 400 -8.23 17.33 0.38
N ASP A 401 -7.85 18.07 -0.66
CA ASP A 401 -7.09 17.56 -1.82
C ASP A 401 -7.59 16.20 -2.37
N ALA A 402 -8.65 16.25 -3.18
CA ALA A 402 -9.27 15.05 -3.74
C ALA A 402 -8.28 14.21 -4.58
N LYS A 403 -7.23 14.81 -5.16
CA LYS A 403 -6.28 14.09 -6.02
C LYS A 403 -5.38 13.12 -5.26
N VAL A 404 -5.33 13.23 -3.93
CA VAL A 404 -4.53 12.34 -3.10
C VAL A 404 -4.82 10.85 -3.35
N VAL A 405 -6.06 10.49 -3.74
CA VAL A 405 -6.46 9.11 -4.01
C VAL A 405 -5.81 8.50 -5.26
N GLU A 406 -5.34 9.32 -6.22
CA GLU A 406 -4.67 8.88 -7.45
C GLU A 406 -3.43 8.01 -7.16
N LYS A 407 -2.87 8.14 -5.95
CA LYS A 407 -1.77 7.30 -5.48
C LYS A 407 -2.07 5.80 -5.51
N SER A 408 -3.33 5.38 -5.34
CA SER A 408 -3.69 3.96 -5.36
C SER A 408 -5.02 3.64 -6.04
N TYR A 409 -5.96 4.58 -6.10
CA TYR A 409 -7.28 4.35 -6.66
C TYR A 409 -7.80 5.62 -7.37
N PRO A 410 -7.24 5.97 -8.55
CA PRO A 410 -7.60 7.19 -9.28
C PRO A 410 -9.10 7.33 -9.56
N ALA A 411 -9.77 6.22 -9.87
CA ALA A 411 -11.20 6.22 -10.19
C ALA A 411 -12.13 6.34 -8.97
N PHE A 412 -11.61 6.38 -7.73
CA PHE A 412 -12.41 6.26 -6.51
C PHE A 412 -13.63 7.19 -6.46
N TRP A 413 -13.44 8.48 -6.72
CA TRP A 413 -14.54 9.46 -6.69
C TRP A 413 -15.60 9.17 -7.76
N SER A 414 -15.16 8.87 -8.99
CA SER A 414 -16.06 8.53 -10.09
C SER A 414 -16.81 7.21 -9.84
N ASP A 415 -16.22 6.28 -9.11
CA ASP A 415 -16.88 5.04 -8.72
C ASP A 415 -17.93 5.29 -7.63
N LEU A 416 -17.69 6.20 -6.68
CA LEU A 416 -18.69 6.60 -5.70
C LEU A 416 -19.93 7.22 -6.37
N GLU A 417 -19.74 8.04 -7.41
CA GLU A 417 -20.84 8.62 -8.18
C GLU A 417 -21.73 7.54 -8.80
N LYS A 418 -21.15 6.43 -9.30
CA LYS A 418 -21.90 5.31 -9.90
C LYS A 418 -22.86 4.63 -8.93
N ILE A 419 -22.60 4.71 -7.63
CA ILE A 419 -23.49 4.18 -6.58
C ILE A 419 -24.26 5.28 -5.85
N GLY A 420 -24.33 6.49 -6.43
CA GLY A 420 -25.20 7.57 -5.98
C GLY A 420 -24.68 8.42 -4.83
N PHE A 421 -23.35 8.54 -4.66
CA PHE A 421 -22.78 9.69 -3.94
C PHE A 421 -22.78 10.91 -4.87
N GLU A 422 -22.99 12.10 -4.29
CA GLU A 422 -22.82 13.38 -4.97
C GLU A 422 -21.41 13.91 -4.61
N VAL A 423 -20.59 14.21 -5.64
CA VAL A 423 -19.22 14.71 -5.49
C VAL A 423 -19.13 16.12 -6.08
N GLU A 424 -19.12 17.13 -5.23
CA GLU A 424 -19.05 18.54 -5.65
C GLU A 424 -17.62 19.06 -5.51
N GLN A 425 -17.03 19.57 -6.62
CA GLN A 425 -15.74 20.26 -6.55
C GLN A 425 -15.91 21.64 -5.91
N LYS A 426 -15.11 21.91 -4.89
CA LYS A 426 -15.05 23.22 -4.26
C LYS A 426 -14.00 24.06 -5.00
N ALA A 427 -14.48 25.14 -5.63
CA ALA A 427 -13.66 26.09 -6.40
C ALA A 427 -12.65 26.85 -5.53
#